data_AF-A0A1B9YHQ3-F1
#
_entry.id   AF-A0A1B9YHQ3-F1
#
_cell.length_a   1.000
_cell.length_b   1.000
_cell.length_c   1.000
_cell.angle_alpha   90.00
_cell.angle_beta   90.00
_cell.angle_gamma   90.00
#
_symmetry.space_group_name_H-M   'P 1'
#
loop_
_entity.id
_entity.type
_entity.pdbx_description
1 polymer ?
#
loop_
_entity_poly.entity_id
_entity_poly.type
_entity_poly.pdbx_seq_one_letter_code
_entity_poly.pdbx_strand_id
1 'polypeptide(L)'
;MTYQKMTTSLARSMVFSLAASSLLLIQASTVRADPALCLEKAKSYFAEIDQLLSKEKNWIMPFVELNERYSPLEDCDTDLLLQEATRWRFIQPIIYNPHAKYYLVRFWSDDVKVQFAYYAIKKKSDTHSAGWVSKCDRLDVISPDYAWCILGNWLNYWLR
;
A
#
# COMPACT_ATOMS: atom_id res chain seq x y z
N MET A 1 -62.14 -5.98 57.26
CA MET A 1 -62.29 -5.56 55.85
C MET A 1 -61.40 -4.37 55.61
N THR A 2 -60.39 -4.32 54.75
CA THR A 2 -59.81 -5.29 53.81
C THR A 2 -58.40 -4.75 53.53
N TYR A 3 -57.37 -5.52 53.85
CA TYR A 3 -55.98 -5.23 53.51
C TYR A 3 -55.82 -5.44 52.00
N GLN A 4 -55.67 -4.36 51.22
CA GLN A 4 -55.30 -4.50 49.81
C GLN A 4 -54.72 -3.19 49.28
N LYS A 5 -53.39 -3.17 49.13
CA LYS A 5 -52.59 -2.51 48.08
C LYS A 5 -51.12 -2.37 48.52
N MET A 6 -50.53 -3.46 49.01
CA MET A 6 -49.14 -3.73 48.64
C MET A 6 -49.17 -4.40 47.28
N THR A 7 -48.13 -4.17 46.47
CA THR A 7 -47.84 -4.80 45.15
C THR A 7 -48.28 -4.07 43.87
N THR A 8 -48.03 -2.75 43.76
CA THR A 8 -47.93 -2.09 42.44
C THR A 8 -46.79 -1.09 42.34
N SER A 9 -45.61 -1.43 42.88
CA SER A 9 -44.42 -0.55 42.83
C SER A 9 -43.14 -1.26 42.33
N LEU A 10 -43.25 -2.24 41.45
CA LEU A 10 -42.06 -2.90 40.89
C LEU A 10 -42.11 -3.26 39.39
N ALA A 11 -43.18 -2.91 38.68
CA ALA A 11 -43.36 -3.30 37.28
C ALA A 11 -43.29 -2.13 36.28
N ARG A 12 -42.60 -1.03 36.63
CA ARG A 12 -42.43 0.13 35.73
C ARG A 12 -40.98 0.55 35.46
N SER A 13 -39.99 -0.17 35.98
CA SER A 13 -38.56 0.11 35.74
C SER A 13 -37.80 -1.02 35.03
N MET A 14 -38.48 -1.91 34.30
CA MET A 14 -37.83 -2.97 33.52
C MET A 14 -38.30 -3.03 32.06
N VAL A 15 -38.55 -1.89 31.42
CA VAL A 15 -38.80 -1.87 29.96
C VAL A 15 -37.90 -0.87 29.23
N PHE A 16 -37.15 -0.02 29.94
CA PHE A 16 -36.18 0.90 29.32
C PHE A 16 -34.72 0.39 29.34
N SER A 17 -34.48 -0.91 29.53
CA SER A 17 -33.13 -1.49 29.55
C SER A 17 -32.86 -2.53 28.46
N LEU A 18 -33.81 -2.79 27.55
CA LEU A 18 -33.59 -3.68 26.41
C LEU A 18 -33.44 -2.93 25.08
N ALA A 19 -34.04 -1.74 24.93
CA ALA A 19 -33.90 -0.93 23.73
C ALA A 19 -32.53 -0.22 23.62
N ALA A 20 -31.86 0.04 24.75
CA ALA A 20 -30.53 0.66 24.76
C ALA A 20 -29.41 -0.35 24.42
N SER A 21 -29.62 -1.63 24.69
CA SER A 21 -28.62 -2.68 24.44
C SER A 21 -28.59 -3.12 22.97
N SER A 22 -29.65 -2.87 22.20
CA SER A 22 -29.70 -3.18 20.77
C SER A 22 -29.01 -2.14 19.90
N LEU A 23 -28.82 -0.91 20.41
CA LEU A 23 -28.18 0.19 19.68
C LEU A 23 -26.65 0.13 19.71
N LEU A 24 -26.05 -0.72 20.55
CA LEU A 24 -24.60 -0.90 20.63
C LEU A 24 -24.05 -1.89 19.58
N LEU A 25 -24.91 -2.65 18.89
CA LEU A 25 -24.50 -3.58 17.82
C LEU A 25 -24.57 -2.95 16.43
N ILE A 26 -24.99 -1.70 16.33
CA ILE A 26 -24.89 -0.89 15.10
C ILE A 26 -23.79 0.18 15.31
N GLN A 27 -22.71 -0.19 16.00
CA GLN A 27 -21.44 0.44 15.72
C GLN A 27 -21.04 -0.08 14.35
N ALA A 28 -21.25 0.75 13.34
CA ALA A 28 -20.71 0.59 12.01
C ALA A 28 -19.32 -0.05 12.14
N SER A 29 -19.18 -1.25 11.57
CA SER A 29 -17.90 -1.89 11.34
C SER A 29 -17.13 -1.06 10.32
N THR A 30 -16.73 0.15 10.71
CA THR A 30 -15.46 0.69 10.25
C THR A 30 -14.43 -0.24 10.89
N VAL A 31 -14.12 -1.35 10.21
CA VAL A 31 -12.85 -2.05 10.42
C VAL A 31 -11.82 -0.94 10.33
N ARG A 32 -11.36 -0.48 11.49
CA ARG A 32 -10.38 0.57 11.60
C ARG A 32 -9.18 -0.01 10.86
N ALA A 33 -8.85 0.57 9.71
CA ALA A 33 -7.76 0.08 8.90
C ALA A 33 -6.53 -0.06 9.80
N ASP A 34 -5.99 -1.28 9.87
CA ASP A 34 -4.96 -1.64 10.81
C ASP A 34 -3.59 -1.43 10.13
N PRO A 35 -2.80 -0.44 10.57
CA PRO A 35 -1.48 -0.20 10.00
C PRO A 35 -0.58 -1.44 10.09
N ALA A 36 -0.78 -2.33 11.07
CA ALA A 36 -0.04 -3.57 11.18
C ALA A 36 -0.38 -4.55 10.05
N LEU A 37 -1.66 -4.67 9.68
CA LEU A 37 -2.08 -5.51 8.54
C LEU A 37 -1.48 -5.01 7.22
N CYS A 38 -1.44 -3.68 7.00
CA CYS A 38 -0.80 -3.14 5.82
C CYS A 38 0.70 -3.42 5.79
N LEU A 39 1.38 -3.26 6.94
CA LEU A 39 2.81 -3.52 7.03
C LEU A 39 3.16 -5.00 6.78
N GLU A 40 2.35 -5.94 7.30
CA GLU A 40 2.54 -7.37 7.00
C GLU A 40 2.29 -7.68 5.51
N LYS A 41 1.26 -7.07 4.90
CA LYS A 41 1.04 -7.17 3.44
C LYS A 41 2.25 -6.62 2.65
N ALA A 42 2.81 -5.50 3.09
CA ALA A 42 3.99 -4.90 2.46
C ALA A 42 5.24 -5.79 2.60
N LYS A 43 5.48 -6.39 3.78
CA LYS A 43 6.57 -7.35 3.98
C LYS A 43 6.48 -8.54 3.03
N SER A 44 5.30 -9.13 2.91
CA SER A 44 5.06 -10.25 1.98
C SER A 44 5.31 -9.84 0.53
N TYR A 45 4.81 -8.66 0.13
CA TYR A 45 5.05 -8.10 -1.20
C TYR A 45 6.54 -7.91 -1.48
N PHE A 46 7.28 -7.30 -0.56
CA PHE A 46 8.72 -7.06 -0.73
C PHE A 46 9.54 -8.35 -0.73
N ALA A 47 9.16 -9.34 0.07
CA ALA A 47 9.77 -10.66 0.05
C ALA A 47 9.60 -11.37 -1.30
N GLU A 48 8.39 -11.33 -1.87
CA GLU A 48 8.13 -11.91 -3.19
C GLU A 48 8.85 -11.13 -4.31
N ILE A 49 8.94 -9.80 -4.22
CA ILE A 49 9.77 -8.99 -5.13
C ILE A 49 11.23 -9.46 -5.07
N ASP A 50 11.81 -9.58 -3.88
CA ASP A 50 13.22 -9.94 -3.70
C ASP A 50 13.53 -11.33 -4.28
N GLN A 51 12.61 -12.28 -4.06
CA GLN A 51 12.69 -13.61 -4.63
C GLN A 51 12.59 -13.59 -6.17
N LEU A 52 11.64 -12.85 -6.74
CA LEU A 52 11.47 -12.77 -8.18
C LEU A 52 12.65 -12.07 -8.83
N LEU A 53 13.11 -10.93 -8.30
CA LEU A 53 14.27 -10.21 -8.83
C LEU A 53 15.58 -11.01 -8.73
N SER A 54 15.67 -11.97 -7.80
CA SER A 54 16.80 -12.89 -7.71
C SER A 54 16.79 -14.00 -8.77
N LYS A 55 15.62 -14.35 -9.33
CA LYS A 55 15.43 -15.54 -10.17
C LYS A 55 15.07 -15.19 -11.61
N GLU A 56 14.10 -14.30 -11.77
CA GLU A 56 13.52 -13.95 -13.05
C GLU A 56 14.45 -12.99 -13.80
N LYS A 57 14.82 -13.43 -15.01
CA LYS A 57 15.60 -12.64 -15.95
C LYS A 57 14.78 -12.53 -17.22
N ASN A 58 14.68 -11.32 -17.77
CA ASN A 58 13.99 -11.10 -19.05
C ASN A 58 12.54 -11.58 -19.08
N TRP A 59 11.84 -11.68 -17.93
CA TRP A 59 10.38 -11.86 -17.88
C TRP A 59 9.68 -10.87 -16.93
N ILE A 60 8.74 -10.06 -17.44
CA ILE A 60 8.01 -9.03 -16.67
C ILE A 60 6.72 -9.56 -16.05
N MET A 61 6.05 -10.54 -16.68
CA MET A 61 4.68 -10.93 -16.30
C MET A 61 4.50 -11.33 -14.83
N PRO A 62 5.43 -12.09 -14.20
CA PRO A 62 5.32 -12.41 -12.78
C PRO A 62 5.24 -11.18 -11.86
N PHE A 63 5.90 -10.08 -12.24
CA PHE A 63 5.87 -8.84 -11.47
C PHE A 63 4.56 -8.08 -11.67
N VAL A 64 3.95 -8.15 -12.86
CA VAL A 64 2.61 -7.58 -13.12
C VAL A 64 1.57 -8.30 -12.27
N GLU A 65 1.59 -9.63 -12.27
CA GLU A 65 0.68 -10.45 -11.45
C GLU A 65 0.88 -10.21 -9.96
N LEU A 66 2.13 -10.04 -9.51
CA LEU A 66 2.44 -9.69 -8.12
C LEU A 66 1.85 -8.33 -7.75
N ASN A 67 2.03 -7.33 -8.60
CA ASN A 67 1.49 -5.98 -8.41
C ASN A 67 -0.05 -6.01 -8.31
N GLU A 68 -0.73 -6.76 -9.16
CA GLU A 68 -2.20 -6.90 -9.12
C GLU A 68 -2.68 -7.54 -7.81
N ARG A 69 -1.94 -8.54 -7.30
CA ARG A 69 -2.29 -9.22 -6.05
C ARG A 69 -2.14 -8.34 -4.81
N TYR A 70 -1.10 -7.51 -4.78
CA TYR A 70 -0.74 -6.72 -3.61
C TYR A 70 -1.23 -5.26 -3.67
N SER A 71 -1.59 -4.75 -4.85
CA SER A 71 -2.11 -3.41 -5.00
C SER A 71 -3.59 -3.31 -4.57
N PRO A 72 -3.97 -2.25 -3.85
CA PRO A 72 -3.11 -1.27 -3.19
C PRO A 72 -2.63 -1.76 -1.80
N LEU A 73 -1.50 -1.22 -1.36
CA LEU A 73 -1.12 -1.11 0.04
C LEU A 73 -1.83 0.12 0.61
N GLU A 74 -2.84 -0.10 1.45
CA GLU A 74 -3.70 0.93 2.05
C GLU A 74 -3.50 0.99 3.56
N ASP A 75 -3.50 2.21 4.10
CA ASP A 75 -3.46 2.52 5.53
C ASP A 75 -2.17 2.13 6.28
N CYS A 76 -1.10 1.86 5.54
CA CYS A 76 0.24 1.75 6.12
C CYS A 76 0.64 3.04 6.86
N ASP A 77 1.35 2.88 7.96
CA ASP A 77 2.20 3.96 8.46
C ASP A 77 3.30 4.23 7.43
N THR A 78 3.45 5.50 7.02
CA THR A 78 4.36 5.85 5.93
C THR A 78 5.81 5.57 6.32
N ASP A 79 6.22 5.98 7.52
CA ASP A 79 7.61 5.86 7.93
C ASP A 79 7.99 4.39 8.12
N LEU A 80 7.10 3.59 8.71
CA LEU A 80 7.32 2.14 8.85
C LEU A 80 7.38 1.42 7.49
N LEU A 81 6.50 1.79 6.54
CA LEU A 81 6.52 1.23 5.20
C LEU A 81 7.84 1.53 4.47
N LEU A 82 8.28 2.78 4.51
CA LEU A 82 9.53 3.19 3.86
C LEU A 82 10.74 2.55 4.53
N GLN A 83 10.77 2.52 5.87
CA GLN A 83 11.82 1.84 6.62
C GLN A 83 11.89 0.35 6.26
N GLU A 84 10.74 -0.32 6.16
CA GLU A 84 10.70 -1.73 5.77
C GLU A 84 11.20 -1.93 4.34
N ALA A 85 10.79 -1.09 3.39
CA ALA A 85 11.25 -1.16 2.00
C ALA A 85 12.79 -1.05 1.89
N THR A 86 13.43 -0.23 2.72
CA THR A 86 14.90 -0.05 2.71
C THR A 86 15.72 -1.27 3.17
N ARG A 87 15.06 -2.31 3.70
CA ARG A 87 15.74 -3.52 4.19
C ARG A 87 16.00 -4.56 3.11
N TRP A 88 15.36 -4.43 1.95
CA TRP A 88 15.37 -5.44 0.89
C TRP A 88 16.54 -5.24 -0.07
N ARG A 89 17.04 -6.33 -0.67
CA ARG A 89 18.33 -6.33 -1.38
C ARG A 89 18.33 -5.44 -2.63
N PHE A 90 17.21 -5.41 -3.35
CA PHE A 90 17.11 -4.73 -4.63
C PHE A 90 16.55 -3.31 -4.54
N ILE A 91 16.33 -2.79 -3.32
CA ILE A 91 15.80 -1.43 -3.11
C ILE A 91 16.74 -0.38 -3.72
N GLN A 92 16.15 0.58 -4.41
CA GLN A 92 16.82 1.77 -4.91
C GLN A 92 16.52 2.96 -4.00
N PRO A 93 17.30 4.06 -4.07
CA PRO A 93 16.98 5.28 -3.34
C PRO A 93 15.52 5.71 -3.57
N ILE A 94 14.80 5.84 -2.46
CA ILE A 94 13.40 6.27 -2.44
C ILE A 94 13.38 7.76 -2.75
N ILE A 95 12.63 8.14 -3.79
CA ILE A 95 12.52 9.53 -4.22
C ILE A 95 11.21 10.11 -3.69
N TYR A 96 11.27 11.27 -3.03
CA TYR A 96 10.07 12.02 -2.68
C TYR A 96 9.74 13.06 -3.75
N ASN A 97 8.51 13.06 -4.26
CA ASN A 97 8.00 14.11 -5.13
C ASN A 97 7.24 15.15 -4.29
N PRO A 98 7.80 16.36 -4.08
CA PRO A 98 7.18 17.37 -3.23
C PRO A 98 5.93 18.01 -3.85
N HIS A 99 5.75 17.94 -5.16
CA HIS A 99 4.59 18.50 -5.85
C HIS A 99 3.38 17.57 -5.76
N ALA A 100 3.59 16.30 -6.11
CA ALA A 100 2.55 15.28 -6.10
C ALA A 100 2.36 14.59 -4.73
N LYS A 101 3.24 14.88 -3.75
CA LYS A 101 3.19 14.38 -2.37
C LYS A 101 3.19 12.85 -2.27
N TYR A 102 4.04 12.19 -3.04
CA TYR A 102 4.24 10.74 -2.96
C TYR A 102 5.72 10.37 -2.82
N TYR A 103 5.96 9.19 -2.28
CA TYR A 103 7.25 8.50 -2.27
C TYR A 103 7.28 7.48 -3.40
N LEU A 104 8.31 7.52 -4.24
CA LEU A 104 8.54 6.53 -5.29
C LEU A 104 9.45 5.44 -4.75
N VAL A 105 8.87 4.26 -4.52
CA VAL A 105 9.58 3.07 -4.03
C VAL A 105 9.90 2.18 -5.23
N ARG A 106 11.17 1.76 -5.35
CA ARG A 106 11.71 1.12 -6.55
C ARG A 106 12.62 -0.05 -6.19
N PHE A 107 12.43 -1.19 -6.83
CA PHE A 107 13.25 -2.40 -6.66
C PHE A 107 13.76 -2.89 -8.00
N TRP A 108 15.08 -2.87 -8.21
CA TRP A 108 15.68 -3.10 -9.52
C TRP A 108 16.76 -4.19 -9.43
N SER A 109 16.69 -5.18 -10.32
CA SER A 109 17.82 -6.07 -10.66
C SER A 109 18.58 -5.52 -11.86
N ASP A 110 19.46 -6.32 -12.49
CA ASP A 110 20.10 -5.92 -13.73
C ASP A 110 19.13 -5.85 -14.92
N ASP A 111 18.08 -6.65 -14.91
CA ASP A 111 17.18 -6.85 -16.05
C ASP A 111 15.81 -6.20 -15.83
N VAL A 112 15.29 -6.26 -14.60
CA VAL A 112 13.90 -5.87 -14.30
C VAL A 112 13.85 -4.81 -13.22
N LYS A 113 12.96 -3.85 -13.41
CA LYS A 113 12.56 -2.85 -12.42
C LYS A 113 11.09 -3.01 -12.04
N VAL A 114 10.81 -2.89 -10.74
CA VAL A 114 9.46 -2.84 -10.17
C VAL A 114 9.35 -1.58 -9.34
N GLN A 115 8.20 -0.91 -9.37
CA GLN A 115 8.00 0.31 -8.60
C GLN A 115 6.54 0.60 -8.28
N PHE A 116 6.32 1.39 -7.23
CA PHE A 116 5.03 1.99 -6.91
C PHE A 116 5.21 3.37 -6.27
N ALA A 117 4.18 4.21 -6.39
CA ALA A 117 4.11 5.50 -5.73
C ALA A 117 3.25 5.38 -4.46
N TYR A 118 3.76 5.78 -3.30
CA TYR A 118 3.01 5.80 -2.06
C TYR A 118 2.61 7.23 -1.68
N TYR A 119 1.32 7.52 -1.69
CA TYR A 119 0.78 8.83 -1.35
C TYR A 119 0.55 8.91 0.17
N ALA A 120 1.46 9.56 0.90
CA ALA A 120 1.41 9.64 2.36
C ALA A 120 0.11 10.26 2.89
N ILE A 121 -0.40 11.30 2.21
CA ILE A 121 -1.67 11.96 2.59
C ILE A 121 -2.86 11.01 2.41
N LYS A 122 -2.86 10.21 1.35
CA LYS A 122 -3.93 9.25 1.04
C LYS A 122 -3.73 7.90 1.75
N LYS A 123 -2.57 7.70 2.37
CA LYS A 123 -2.09 6.42 2.91
C LYS A 123 -2.28 5.25 1.95
N LYS A 124 -1.99 5.46 0.67
CA LYS A 124 -2.30 4.48 -0.38
C LYS A 124 -1.19 4.42 -1.42
N SER A 125 -0.81 3.20 -1.80
CA SER A 125 0.02 2.97 -2.98
C SER A 125 -0.78 3.05 -4.28
N ASP A 126 -0.15 3.55 -5.33
CA ASP A 126 -0.66 3.61 -6.69
C ASP A 126 0.50 3.40 -7.67
N THR A 127 0.20 3.37 -8.98
CA THR A 127 1.21 3.32 -10.06
C THR A 127 2.17 2.12 -9.90
N HIS A 128 1.62 0.99 -9.46
CA HIS A 128 2.36 -0.27 -9.43
C HIS A 128 2.72 -0.67 -10.85
N SER A 129 4.01 -0.73 -11.14
CA SER A 129 4.52 -1.00 -12.48
C SER A 129 5.74 -1.90 -12.44
N ALA A 130 5.92 -2.65 -13.51
CA ALA A 130 7.09 -3.47 -13.78
C ALA A 130 7.57 -3.20 -15.20
N GLY A 131 8.88 -3.21 -15.42
CA GLY A 131 9.47 -2.92 -16.71
C GLY A 131 10.91 -3.40 -16.80
N TRP A 132 11.49 -3.31 -18.00
CA TRP A 132 12.91 -3.58 -18.18
C TRP A 132 13.76 -2.44 -17.65
N VAL A 133 14.91 -2.79 -17.07
CA VAL A 133 15.96 -1.82 -16.79
C VAL A 133 16.55 -1.38 -18.13
N SER A 134 16.44 -0.09 -18.41
CA SER A 134 17.10 0.53 -19.55
C SER A 134 18.50 1.01 -19.17
N LYS A 135 19.36 1.25 -20.17
CA LYS A 135 20.64 1.93 -19.95
C LYS A 135 20.46 3.27 -19.24
N CYS A 136 19.36 3.96 -19.49
CA CYS A 136 19.05 5.27 -18.92
C CYS A 136 18.70 5.18 -17.43
N ASP A 137 18.11 4.08 -16.99
CA ASP A 137 17.81 3.86 -15.57
C ASP A 137 19.09 3.75 -14.73
N ARG A 138 20.21 3.33 -15.34
CA ARG A 138 21.51 3.22 -14.68
C ARG A 138 22.31 4.53 -14.66
N LEU A 139 21.81 5.59 -15.32
CA LEU A 139 22.46 6.90 -15.32
C LEU A 139 21.92 7.73 -14.16
N ASP A 140 22.81 8.45 -13.47
CA ASP A 140 22.39 9.47 -12.51
C ASP A 140 21.52 10.51 -13.20
N VAL A 141 20.43 10.95 -12.55
CA VAL A 141 19.48 11.94 -13.10
C VAL A 141 20.16 13.28 -13.42
N ILE A 142 21.30 13.56 -12.76
CA ILE A 142 22.11 14.76 -12.96
C ILE A 142 23.08 14.59 -14.14
N SER A 143 23.26 13.36 -14.64
CA SER A 143 24.11 13.13 -15.81
C SER A 143 23.50 13.81 -17.04
N PRO A 144 24.28 14.61 -17.79
CA PRO A 144 23.81 15.17 -19.05
C PRO A 144 23.37 14.10 -20.05
N ASP A 145 23.87 12.87 -19.92
CA ASP A 145 23.49 11.72 -20.74
C ASP A 145 22.08 11.21 -20.43
N TYR A 146 21.54 11.45 -19.23
CA TYR A 146 20.19 11.00 -18.84
C TYR A 146 19.10 11.66 -19.71
N ALA A 147 19.23 12.96 -19.97
CA ALA A 147 18.28 13.71 -20.79
C ALA A 147 18.24 13.20 -22.24
N TRP A 148 19.41 12.93 -22.82
CA TRP A 148 19.54 12.35 -24.17
C TRP A 148 19.00 10.92 -24.23
N CYS A 149 19.19 10.16 -23.16
CA CYS A 149 18.77 8.78 -23.07
C CYS A 149 17.23 8.64 -22.96
N ILE A 150 16.57 9.52 -22.20
CA ILE A 150 15.10 9.61 -22.14
C ILE A 150 14.53 10.02 -23.51
N LEU A 151 15.10 11.04 -24.16
CA LEU A 151 14.66 11.48 -25.50
C LEU A 151 14.83 10.38 -26.55
N GLY A 152 15.94 9.64 -26.52
CA GLY A 152 16.19 8.51 -27.43
C GLY A 152 15.22 7.34 -27.23
N ASN A 153 14.87 7.01 -25.98
CA ASN A 153 13.84 5.99 -25.70
C ASN A 153 12.45 6.44 -26.15
N TRP A 154 12.13 7.72 -25.98
CA TRP A 154 10.86 8.29 -26.45
C TRP A 154 10.74 8.22 -27.98
N LEU A 155 11.79 8.60 -28.72
CA LEU A 155 11.81 8.54 -30.18
C LEU A 155 11.69 7.10 -30.71
N ASN A 156 12.36 6.13 -30.08
CA ASN A 156 12.26 4.72 -30.48
C ASN A 156 10.88 4.11 -30.23
N TYR A 157 10.12 4.63 -29.26
CA TYR A 157 8.76 4.20 -28.98
C TYR A 157 7.76 4.66 -30.06
N TRP A 158 8.01 5.81 -30.72
CA TRP A 158 7.17 6.33 -31.81
C TRP A 158 7.51 5.78 -33.20
N LEU A 159 8.68 5.16 -33.35
CA LEU A 159 9.16 4.60 -34.63
C LEU A 159 8.92 3.08 -34.75
N ARG A 160 8.18 2.48 -33.81
CA ARG A 160 7.65 1.12 -33.89
C ARG A 160 6.13 1.15 -34.08
#